data_AF-A0A2V7HF56-F1
#
_entry.id   AF-A0A2V7HF56-F1
#
_cell.length_a   1.000
_cell.length_b   1.000
_cell.length_c   1.000
_cell.angle_alpha   90.00
_cell.angle_beta   90.00
_cell.angle_gamma   90.00
#
_symmetry.space_group_name_H-M   'P 1'
#
loop_
_entity.id
_entity.type
_entity.pdbx_description
1 polymer ?
#
loop_
_entity_poly.entity_id
_entity_poly.type
_entity_poly.pdbx_seq_one_letter_code
_entity_poly.pdbx_strand_id
1 'polypeptide(L)'
;MIFFLAIFGLPLVYLAVVLATLARKDPRGLGLSLFFFAASVASGAWAILQSRSSTAGIGFIAIPFLGALAGFLGLAFGRYRASTEPVRKAGAWLGLLGALLLVSFNIAQGAQTRAKYRVRDHKQAEFSAEVARDRDSISTALKQNPGRQRAYLDSSIRARTNDRAFLLAALPNDSISPEILDTLANSNDLGIALEAVRNPNTTGETLARVYRTKSYPDYFFQALAAHRNTPPEILRELYHRPRTITGLEIWFAGNPSTPKEILTEIARTTNERAVANALLGNPALNCGLLTELAANLMRRQNHDADNPEVARITQLVPVLCERKAAQ
;
A
#
# COMPACT_ATOMS: atom_id res chain seq x y z
N MET A 1 -23.65 3.40 -21.32
CA MET A 1 -24.18 4.73 -21.70
C MET A 1 -25.21 5.27 -20.69
N ILE A 2 -26.24 4.50 -20.31
CA ILE A 2 -27.30 4.93 -19.37
C ILE A 2 -26.77 5.28 -17.96
N PHE A 3 -25.83 4.49 -17.43
CA PHE A 3 -25.24 4.71 -16.10
C PHE A 3 -24.42 6.02 -16.00
N PHE A 4 -23.64 6.33 -17.05
CA PHE A 4 -22.89 7.60 -17.15
C PHE A 4 -23.84 8.80 -17.27
N LEU A 5 -24.88 8.69 -18.11
CA LEU A 5 -25.90 9.72 -18.26
C LEU A 5 -26.67 9.99 -16.95
N ALA A 6 -26.94 8.96 -16.15
CA ALA A 6 -27.60 9.12 -14.86
C ALA A 6 -26.71 9.82 -13.82
N ILE A 7 -25.44 9.41 -13.68
CA ILE A 7 -24.52 9.94 -12.67
C ILE A 7 -24.14 11.41 -12.96
N PHE A 8 -23.92 11.76 -14.23
CA PHE A 8 -23.49 13.11 -14.60
C PHE A 8 -24.63 14.00 -15.07
N GLY A 9 -25.71 13.44 -15.60
CA GLY A 9 -26.84 14.21 -16.13
C GLY A 9 -27.63 14.94 -15.04
N LEU A 10 -28.00 14.27 -13.94
CA LEU A 10 -28.77 14.91 -12.86
C LEU A 10 -28.02 16.09 -12.21
N PRO A 11 -26.71 16.00 -11.90
CA PRO A 11 -25.92 17.14 -11.44
C PRO A 11 -25.88 18.31 -12.42
N LEU A 12 -25.73 18.04 -13.73
CA LEU A 12 -25.71 19.09 -14.75
C LEU A 12 -27.07 19.80 -14.86
N VAL A 13 -28.16 19.05 -14.83
CA VAL A 13 -29.52 19.62 -14.82
C VAL A 13 -29.75 20.42 -13.54
N TYR A 14 -29.32 19.92 -12.38
CA TYR A 14 -29.41 20.65 -11.12
C TYR A 14 -28.67 21.99 -11.18
N LEU A 15 -27.43 21.99 -11.69
CA LEU A 15 -26.64 23.20 -11.87
C LEU A 15 -27.35 24.20 -12.80
N ALA A 16 -27.86 23.73 -13.94
CA ALA A 16 -28.61 24.58 -14.88
C ALA A 16 -29.85 25.21 -14.23
N VAL A 17 -30.59 24.45 -13.42
CA VAL A 17 -31.76 24.96 -12.68
C VAL A 17 -31.35 25.99 -11.63
N VAL A 18 -30.29 25.75 -10.87
CA VAL A 18 -29.74 26.72 -9.91
C VAL A 18 -29.38 28.03 -10.62
N LEU A 19 -28.61 27.97 -11.70
CA LEU A 19 -28.20 29.14 -12.49
C LEU A 19 -29.39 29.89 -13.08
N ALA A 20 -30.37 29.18 -13.64
CA ALA A 20 -31.58 29.78 -14.18
C ALA A 20 -32.39 30.51 -13.10
N THR A 21 -32.48 29.95 -11.89
CA THR A 21 -33.21 30.57 -10.78
C THR A 21 -32.53 31.81 -10.23
N LEU A 22 -31.19 31.81 -10.20
CA LEU A 22 -30.39 33.00 -9.89
C LEU A 22 -30.56 34.09 -10.95
N ALA A 23 -30.49 33.73 -12.24
CA ALA A 23 -30.68 34.67 -13.35
C ALA A 23 -32.07 35.33 -13.36
N ARG A 24 -33.10 34.57 -12.98
CA ARG A 24 -34.49 35.04 -12.86
C ARG A 24 -34.76 35.85 -11.58
N LYS A 25 -33.78 35.99 -10.67
CA LYS A 25 -33.91 36.65 -9.37
C LYS A 25 -35.09 36.13 -8.52
N ASP A 26 -35.41 34.84 -8.64
CA ASP A 26 -36.44 34.17 -7.82
C ASP A 26 -35.79 33.22 -6.81
N PRO A 27 -35.45 33.70 -5.59
CA PRO A 27 -34.71 32.92 -4.60
C PRO A 27 -35.58 31.89 -3.88
N ARG A 28 -36.87 31.75 -4.21
CA ARG A 28 -37.81 30.86 -3.51
C ARG A 28 -37.27 29.43 -3.50
N GLY A 29 -36.98 28.94 -2.29
CA GLY A 29 -36.47 27.60 -2.04
C GLY A 29 -34.98 27.37 -2.37
N LEU A 30 -34.27 28.36 -2.93
CA LEU A 30 -32.88 28.20 -3.34
C LEU A 30 -31.94 27.95 -2.15
N GLY A 31 -32.14 28.64 -1.03
CA GLY A 31 -31.35 28.41 0.19
C GLY A 31 -31.48 26.99 0.73
N LEU A 32 -32.70 26.44 0.75
CA LEU A 32 -32.96 25.05 1.17
C LEU A 32 -32.37 24.04 0.18
N SER A 33 -32.45 24.33 -1.13
CA SER A 33 -31.80 23.54 -2.18
C SER A 33 -30.30 23.42 -1.96
N LEU A 34 -29.61 24.55 -1.80
CA LEU A 34 -28.16 24.57 -1.59
C LEU A 34 -27.76 23.92 -0.27
N PHE A 35 -28.54 24.13 0.79
CA PHE A 35 -28.32 23.47 2.08
C PHE A 35 -28.38 21.94 1.96
N PHE A 36 -29.44 21.38 1.39
CA PHE A 36 -29.57 19.92 1.26
C PHE A 36 -28.56 19.32 0.29
N PHE A 37 -28.20 20.04 -0.79
CA PHE A 37 -27.08 19.65 -1.65
C PHE A 37 -25.78 19.55 -0.86
N ALA A 38 -25.40 20.62 -0.14
CA ALA A 38 -24.17 20.66 0.63
C ALA A 38 -24.16 19.63 1.77
N ALA A 39 -25.27 19.47 2.50
CA ALA A 39 -25.41 18.49 3.57
C ALA A 39 -25.30 17.06 3.06
N SER A 40 -25.91 16.74 1.90
CA SER A 40 -25.77 15.44 1.24
C SER A 40 -24.32 15.16 0.82
N VAL A 41 -23.67 16.14 0.17
CA VAL A 41 -22.27 16.01 -0.26
C VAL A 41 -21.34 15.83 0.93
N ALA A 42 -21.47 16.66 1.97
CA ALA A 42 -20.62 16.61 3.15
C ALA A 42 -20.82 15.31 3.95
N SER A 43 -22.08 14.90 4.19
CA SER A 43 -22.38 13.66 4.90
C SER A 43 -21.94 12.43 4.13
N GLY A 44 -22.14 12.40 2.80
CA GLY A 44 -21.69 11.31 1.93
C GLY A 44 -20.16 11.20 1.88
N ALA A 45 -19.47 12.31 1.68
CA ALA A 45 -18.00 12.35 1.69
C ALA A 45 -17.46 11.92 3.06
N TRP A 46 -18.01 12.44 4.15
CA TRP A 46 -17.61 12.05 5.51
C TRP A 46 -17.81 10.56 5.76
N ALA A 47 -18.94 9.98 5.33
CA ALA A 47 -19.23 8.57 5.49
C ALA A 47 -18.24 7.68 4.71
N ILE A 48 -17.91 8.04 3.47
CA ILE A 48 -16.93 7.34 2.66
C ILE A 48 -15.53 7.41 3.31
N LEU A 49 -15.14 8.56 3.85
CA LEU A 49 -13.86 8.74 4.54
C LEU A 49 -13.72 7.93 5.83
N GLN A 50 -14.81 7.42 6.41
CA GLN A 50 -14.72 6.49 7.54
C GLN A 50 -14.31 5.07 7.10
N SER A 51 -14.41 4.76 5.81
CA SER A 51 -14.04 3.44 5.29
C SER A 51 -12.53 3.28 5.16
N ARG A 52 -12.05 2.07 5.50
CA ARG A 52 -10.65 1.66 5.32
C ARG A 52 -10.44 0.89 4.00
N SER A 53 -11.47 0.73 3.17
CA SER A 53 -11.37 0.03 1.90
C SER A 53 -10.69 0.91 0.85
N SER A 54 -9.72 0.35 0.12
CA SER A 54 -9.12 1.01 -1.05
C SER A 54 -10.17 1.28 -2.15
N THR A 55 -11.26 0.51 -2.20
CA THR A 55 -12.36 0.70 -3.15
C THR A 55 -13.40 1.72 -2.69
N ALA A 56 -13.33 2.21 -1.45
CA ALA A 56 -14.27 3.20 -0.93
C ALA A 56 -14.24 4.51 -1.75
N GLY A 57 -13.09 4.82 -2.35
CA GLY A 57 -12.90 5.95 -3.25
C GLY A 57 -13.89 5.98 -4.43
N ILE A 58 -14.38 4.83 -4.88
CA ILE A 58 -15.37 4.73 -5.96
C ILE A 58 -16.68 5.43 -5.57
N GLY A 59 -17.01 5.47 -4.27
CA GLY A 59 -18.21 6.15 -3.76
C GLY A 59 -18.24 7.65 -4.04
N PHE A 60 -17.09 8.31 -4.20
CA PHE A 60 -17.03 9.75 -4.53
C PHE A 60 -17.67 10.06 -5.89
N ILE A 61 -17.70 9.09 -6.81
CA ILE A 61 -18.31 9.24 -8.14
C ILE A 61 -19.82 9.49 -8.02
N ALA A 62 -20.48 8.90 -7.02
CA ALA A 62 -21.93 9.02 -6.82
C ALA A 62 -22.33 10.28 -6.00
N ILE A 63 -21.39 10.97 -5.36
CA ILE A 63 -21.67 12.11 -4.48
C ILE A 63 -22.36 13.27 -5.22
N PRO A 64 -21.90 13.72 -6.40
CA PRO A 64 -22.58 14.80 -7.12
C PRO A 64 -24.04 14.49 -7.43
N PHE A 65 -24.33 13.23 -7.79
CA PHE A 65 -25.69 12.75 -8.07
C PHE A 65 -26.58 12.83 -6.82
N LEU A 66 -26.12 12.28 -5.68
CA LEU A 66 -26.88 12.31 -4.42
C LEU A 66 -27.04 13.74 -3.89
N GLY A 67 -26.03 14.60 -4.08
CA GLY A 67 -26.11 16.02 -3.80
C GLY A 67 -27.21 16.70 -4.62
N ALA A 68 -27.20 16.50 -5.94
CA ALA A 68 -28.18 17.07 -6.86
C ALA A 68 -29.61 16.60 -6.56
N LEU A 69 -29.79 15.32 -6.24
CA LEU A 69 -31.08 14.78 -5.81
C LEU A 69 -31.59 15.47 -4.54
N ALA A 70 -30.76 15.55 -3.49
CA ALA A 70 -31.12 16.22 -2.24
C ALA A 70 -31.41 17.72 -2.47
N GLY A 71 -30.65 18.37 -3.35
CA GLY A 71 -30.87 19.76 -3.74
C GLY A 71 -32.22 19.97 -4.42
N PHE A 72 -32.60 19.13 -5.39
CA PHE A 72 -33.92 19.20 -6.03
C PHE A 72 -35.07 19.00 -5.04
N LEU A 73 -34.93 18.05 -4.11
CA LEU A 73 -35.92 17.83 -3.06
C LEU A 73 -36.06 19.05 -2.14
N GLY A 74 -34.94 19.67 -1.75
CA GLY A 74 -34.91 20.91 -0.98
C GLY A 74 -35.55 22.09 -1.73
N LEU A 75 -35.30 22.20 -3.03
CA LEU A 75 -35.89 23.22 -3.90
C LEU A 75 -37.41 23.06 -4.01
N ALA A 76 -37.88 21.83 -4.21
CA ALA A 76 -39.30 21.51 -4.30
C ALA A 76 -40.03 21.84 -2.99
N PHE A 77 -39.47 21.45 -1.85
CA PHE A 77 -40.01 21.80 -0.54
C PHE A 77 -40.07 23.32 -0.34
N GLY A 78 -38.95 24.02 -0.60
CA GLY A 78 -38.87 25.46 -0.42
C GLY A 78 -39.85 26.26 -1.28
N ARG A 79 -40.20 25.75 -2.47
CA ARG A 79 -41.19 26.40 -3.36
C ARG A 79 -42.63 26.06 -3.04
N TYR A 80 -42.94 24.81 -2.71
CA TYR A 80 -44.32 24.33 -2.67
C TYR A 80 -44.85 23.99 -1.27
N ARG A 81 -44.07 24.19 -0.20
CA ARG A 81 -44.52 23.93 1.20
C ARG A 81 -45.83 24.63 1.60
N ALA A 82 -46.12 25.78 0.99
CA ALA A 82 -47.31 26.60 1.25
C ALA A 82 -48.26 26.64 0.04
N SER A 83 -48.14 25.71 -0.92
CA SER A 83 -49.03 25.66 -2.09
C SER A 83 -50.47 25.36 -1.66
N THR A 84 -51.43 26.00 -2.32
CA THR A 84 -52.87 25.72 -2.17
C THR A 84 -53.28 24.43 -2.87
N GLU A 85 -52.46 23.93 -3.80
CA GLU A 85 -52.70 22.67 -4.50
C GLU A 85 -52.23 21.49 -3.63
N PRO A 86 -53.14 20.57 -3.25
CA PRO A 86 -52.84 19.54 -2.26
C PRO A 86 -51.73 18.58 -2.70
N VAL A 87 -51.68 18.24 -3.99
CA VAL A 87 -50.67 17.33 -4.57
C VAL A 87 -49.27 17.94 -4.47
N ARG A 88 -49.11 19.22 -4.85
CA ARG A 88 -47.81 19.93 -4.78
C ARG A 88 -47.34 20.12 -3.35
N LYS A 89 -48.26 20.44 -2.45
CA LYS A 89 -47.95 20.57 -1.02
C LYS A 89 -47.51 19.23 -0.42
N ALA A 90 -48.24 18.15 -0.70
CA ALA A 90 -47.87 16.80 -0.25
C ALA A 90 -46.50 16.38 -0.81
N GLY A 91 -46.27 16.58 -2.11
CA GLY A 91 -44.99 16.30 -2.76
C GLY A 91 -43.82 17.08 -2.17
N ALA A 92 -44.02 18.35 -1.79
CA ALA A 92 -43.00 19.14 -1.10
C ALA A 92 -42.60 18.55 0.25
N TRP A 93 -43.58 18.18 1.09
CA TRP A 93 -43.31 17.59 2.40
C TRP A 93 -42.71 16.18 2.30
N LEU A 94 -43.13 15.37 1.33
CA LEU A 94 -42.49 14.10 1.00
C LEU A 94 -41.05 14.31 0.52
N GLY A 95 -40.79 15.35 -0.27
CA GLY A 95 -39.45 15.70 -0.71
C GLY A 95 -38.54 16.09 0.46
N LEU A 96 -39.05 16.88 1.41
CA LEU A 96 -38.31 17.19 2.64
C LEU A 96 -37.96 15.91 3.42
N LEU A 97 -38.92 15.01 3.61
CA LEU A 97 -38.69 13.73 4.26
C LEU A 97 -37.61 12.92 3.53
N GLY A 98 -37.67 12.84 2.19
CA GLY A 98 -36.66 12.17 1.38
C GLY A 98 -35.26 12.77 1.53
N ALA A 99 -35.15 14.11 1.53
CA ALA A 99 -33.88 14.79 1.70
C ALA A 99 -33.27 14.57 3.11
N LEU A 100 -34.12 14.61 4.14
CA LEU A 100 -33.71 14.31 5.52
C LEU A 100 -33.26 12.85 5.66
N LEU A 101 -34.05 11.90 5.13
CA LEU A 101 -33.70 10.47 5.16
C LEU A 101 -32.36 10.19 4.46
N LEU A 102 -32.10 10.84 3.32
CA LEU A 102 -30.85 10.68 2.59
C LEU A 102 -29.63 11.13 3.43
N VAL A 103 -29.70 12.33 4.01
CA VAL A 103 -28.62 12.85 4.86
C VAL A 103 -28.46 12.01 6.13
N SER A 104 -29.56 11.66 6.80
CA SER A 104 -29.54 10.81 7.99
C SER A 104 -28.98 9.42 7.70
N PHE A 105 -29.30 8.84 6.54
CA PHE A 105 -28.77 7.54 6.12
C PHE A 105 -27.25 7.59 5.94
N ASN A 106 -26.72 8.63 5.25
CA ASN A 106 -25.27 8.81 5.11
C ASN A 106 -24.57 8.91 6.47
N ILE A 107 -25.13 9.71 7.39
CA ILE A 107 -24.58 9.88 8.74
C ILE A 107 -24.61 8.55 9.51
N ALA A 108 -25.72 7.81 9.46
CA ALA A 108 -25.85 6.52 10.14
C ALA A 108 -24.84 5.49 9.62
N GLN A 109 -24.68 5.39 8.29
CA GLN A 109 -23.71 4.49 7.67
C GLN A 109 -22.26 4.86 8.04
N GLY A 110 -21.91 6.14 8.01
CA GLY A 110 -20.59 6.60 8.43
C GLY A 110 -20.34 6.35 9.92
N ALA A 111 -21.32 6.59 10.78
CA ALA A 111 -21.22 6.31 12.22
C ALA A 111 -21.05 4.82 12.51
N GLN A 112 -21.80 3.95 11.83
CA GLN A 112 -21.68 2.50 11.95
C GLN A 112 -20.29 2.02 11.49
N THR A 113 -19.81 2.53 10.35
CA THR A 113 -18.47 2.22 9.83
C THR A 113 -17.38 2.65 10.80
N ARG A 114 -17.48 3.86 11.33
CA ARG A 114 -16.54 4.39 12.34
C ARG A 114 -16.58 3.57 13.63
N ALA A 115 -17.76 3.19 14.11
CA ALA A 115 -17.91 2.36 15.31
C ALA A 115 -17.28 0.98 15.11
N LYS A 116 -17.48 0.37 13.93
CA LYS A 116 -16.89 -0.92 13.57
C LYS A 116 -15.36 -0.91 13.65
N TYR A 117 -14.71 0.18 13.26
CA TYR A 117 -13.24 0.26 13.24
C TYR A 117 -12.63 0.87 14.51
N ARG A 118 -13.39 1.60 15.32
CA ARG A 118 -12.87 2.37 16.48
C ARG A 118 -12.00 1.54 17.44
N VAL A 119 -12.50 0.39 17.89
CA VAL A 119 -11.79 -0.44 18.88
C VAL A 119 -10.49 -1.00 18.31
N ARG A 120 -10.53 -1.50 17.06
CA ARG A 120 -9.34 -2.03 16.40
C ARG A 120 -8.32 -0.94 16.13
N ASP A 121 -8.76 0.22 15.66
CA ASP A 121 -7.88 1.34 15.35
C ASP A 121 -7.24 1.91 16.61
N HIS A 122 -7.97 1.96 17.73
CA HIS A 122 -7.41 2.33 19.03
C HIS A 122 -6.34 1.34 19.48
N LYS A 123 -6.65 0.03 19.48
CA LYS A 123 -5.69 -1.02 19.85
C LYS A 123 -4.44 -0.99 18.96
N GLN A 124 -4.60 -0.79 17.65
CA GLN A 124 -3.48 -0.68 16.72
C GLN A 124 -2.65 0.58 16.98
N ALA A 125 -3.29 1.72 17.29
CA ALA A 125 -2.61 2.96 17.62
C ALA A 125 -1.82 2.83 18.92
N GLU A 126 -2.43 2.27 19.97
CA GLU A 126 -1.78 1.97 21.25
C GLU A 126 -0.57 1.06 21.06
N PHE A 127 -0.75 -0.06 20.34
CA PHE A 127 0.33 -1.00 20.04
C PHE A 127 1.46 -0.33 19.26
N SER A 128 1.14 0.50 18.26
CA SER A 128 2.16 1.23 17.49
C SER A 128 2.90 2.27 18.32
N ALA A 129 2.22 2.92 19.27
CA ALA A 129 2.83 3.87 20.19
C ALA A 129 3.74 3.15 21.20
N GLU A 130 3.35 1.96 21.64
CA GLU A 130 4.18 1.09 22.49
C GLU A 130 5.47 0.67 21.77
N VAL A 131 5.36 0.12 20.56
CA VAL A 131 6.53 -0.22 19.73
C VAL A 131 7.44 0.98 19.48
N ALA A 132 6.87 2.18 19.26
CA ALA A 132 7.66 3.40 19.07
C ALA A 132 8.43 3.79 20.34
N ARG A 133 7.77 3.76 21.52
CA ARG A 133 8.43 4.02 22.80
C ARG A 133 9.55 3.02 23.08
N ASP A 134 9.32 1.74 22.82
CA ASP A 134 10.35 0.71 22.99
C ASP A 134 11.52 0.92 22.05
N ARG A 135 11.26 1.32 20.80
CA ARG A 135 12.32 1.64 19.83
C ARG A 135 13.20 2.80 20.32
N ASP A 136 12.60 3.85 20.87
CA ASP A 136 13.32 5.00 21.44
C ASP A 136 14.13 4.60 22.69
N SER A 137 13.54 3.78 23.56
CA SER A 137 14.20 3.24 24.76
C SER A 137 15.40 2.38 24.39
N ILE A 138 15.22 1.43 23.45
CA ILE A 138 16.27 0.57 22.93
C ILE A 138 17.39 1.43 22.32
N SER A 139 17.06 2.36 21.41
CA SER A 139 18.04 3.25 20.78
C SER A 139 18.89 4.01 21.80
N THR A 140 18.24 4.53 22.84
CA THR A 140 18.93 5.23 23.94
C THR A 140 19.85 4.29 24.71
N ALA A 141 19.38 3.10 25.06
CA ALA A 141 20.17 2.11 25.78
C ALA A 141 21.39 1.60 24.98
N LEU A 142 21.25 1.44 23.66
CA LEU A 142 22.36 1.06 22.78
C LEU A 142 23.45 2.14 22.73
N LYS A 143 23.06 3.42 22.69
CA LYS A 143 24.01 4.55 22.73
C LYS A 143 24.76 4.63 24.06
N GLN A 144 24.10 4.28 25.15
CA GLN A 144 24.69 4.27 26.50
C GLN A 144 25.63 3.07 26.75
N ASN A 145 25.59 2.03 25.91
CA ASN A 145 26.36 0.79 26.07
C ASN A 145 27.23 0.48 24.83
N PRO A 146 28.18 1.37 24.45
CA PRO A 146 29.04 1.13 23.31
C PRO A 146 29.89 -0.13 23.51
N GLY A 147 30.00 -0.96 22.47
CA GLY A 147 30.73 -2.23 22.49
C GLY A 147 29.99 -3.39 23.16
N ARG A 148 28.87 -3.13 23.86
CA ARG A 148 28.05 -4.15 24.54
C ARG A 148 26.62 -4.24 24.02
N GLN A 149 26.33 -3.58 22.89
CA GLN A 149 24.98 -3.52 22.29
C GLN A 149 24.36 -4.89 22.09
N ARG A 150 25.13 -5.84 21.54
CA ARG A 150 24.67 -7.22 21.32
C ARG A 150 24.27 -7.92 22.61
N ALA A 151 25.17 -7.95 23.59
CA ALA A 151 24.91 -8.59 24.88
C ALA A 151 23.71 -7.96 25.60
N TYR A 152 23.55 -6.63 25.48
CA TYR A 152 22.39 -5.93 26.03
C TYR A 152 21.08 -6.32 25.33
N LEU A 153 21.02 -6.28 23.99
CA LEU A 153 19.81 -6.66 23.26
C LEU A 153 19.45 -8.13 23.48
N ASP A 154 20.43 -9.02 23.37
CA ASP A 154 20.19 -10.45 23.54
C ASP A 154 19.64 -10.76 24.94
N SER A 155 20.20 -10.13 25.98
CA SER A 155 19.69 -10.32 27.36
C SER A 155 18.30 -9.71 27.54
N SER A 156 18.03 -8.54 26.97
CA SER A 156 16.72 -7.87 27.03
C SER A 156 15.63 -8.67 26.29
N ILE A 157 15.96 -9.23 25.13
CA ILE A 157 15.05 -10.10 24.35
C ILE A 157 14.73 -11.39 25.11
N ARG A 158 15.74 -12.04 25.72
CA ARG A 158 15.52 -13.22 26.57
C ARG A 158 14.63 -12.92 27.78
N ALA A 159 14.77 -11.74 28.39
CA ALA A 159 13.94 -11.33 29.51
C ALA A 159 12.49 -11.00 29.10
N ARG A 160 12.25 -10.67 27.82
CA ARG A 160 10.96 -10.19 27.30
C ARG A 160 10.45 -10.99 26.10
N THR A 161 10.66 -12.31 26.10
CA THR A 161 10.34 -13.16 24.95
C THR A 161 8.84 -13.23 24.63
N ASN A 162 7.97 -12.92 25.58
CA ASN A 162 6.52 -12.85 25.38
C ASN A 162 6.00 -11.43 25.08
N ASP A 163 6.88 -10.43 25.08
CA ASP A 163 6.53 -9.04 24.81
C ASP A 163 6.64 -8.75 23.31
N ARG A 164 5.51 -8.89 22.62
CA ARG A 164 5.45 -8.69 21.18
C ARG A 164 5.88 -7.29 20.75
N ALA A 165 5.50 -6.26 21.51
CA ALA A 165 5.80 -4.87 21.16
C ALA A 165 7.31 -4.63 21.23
N PHE A 166 7.93 -5.05 22.33
CA PHE A 166 9.36 -4.97 22.52
C PHE A 166 10.14 -5.75 21.45
N LEU A 167 9.73 -6.99 21.14
CA LEU A 167 10.39 -7.80 20.13
C LEU A 167 10.35 -7.14 18.74
N LEU A 168 9.20 -6.59 18.32
CA LEU A 168 9.10 -5.87 17.05
C LEU A 168 9.90 -4.57 17.02
N ALA A 169 10.07 -3.91 18.18
CA ALA A 169 10.94 -2.75 18.30
C ALA A 169 12.44 -3.13 18.23
N ALA A 170 12.80 -4.30 18.77
CA ALA A 170 14.17 -4.78 18.85
C ALA A 170 14.67 -5.38 17.52
N LEU A 171 13.88 -6.23 16.87
CA LEU A 171 14.25 -7.03 15.69
C LEU A 171 14.90 -6.27 14.52
N PRO A 172 14.59 -4.99 14.26
CA PRO A 172 15.26 -4.23 13.21
C PRO A 172 16.72 -3.85 13.51
N ASN A 173 17.22 -4.07 14.74
CA ASN A 173 18.59 -3.73 15.12
C ASN A 173 19.59 -4.80 14.63
N ASP A 174 20.75 -4.34 14.14
CA ASP A 174 21.87 -5.16 13.64
C ASP A 174 22.76 -5.73 14.75
N SER A 175 22.40 -5.51 16.01
CA SER A 175 23.19 -5.94 17.15
C SER A 175 22.70 -7.28 17.72
N ILE A 176 21.60 -7.85 17.22
CA ILE A 176 21.06 -9.13 17.71
C ILE A 176 21.94 -10.29 17.25
N SER A 177 22.16 -11.26 18.13
CA SER A 177 22.90 -12.48 17.81
C SER A 177 22.12 -13.43 16.88
N PRO A 178 22.83 -14.19 16.02
CA PRO A 178 22.23 -15.25 15.21
C PRO A 178 21.39 -16.27 15.98
N GLU A 179 21.80 -16.65 17.19
CA GLU A 179 21.09 -17.63 18.03
C GLU A 179 19.69 -17.14 18.45
N ILE A 180 19.60 -15.87 18.84
CA ILE A 180 18.31 -15.24 19.16
C ILE A 180 17.44 -15.13 17.91
N LEU A 181 18.02 -14.73 16.78
CA LEU A 181 17.29 -14.65 15.51
C LEU A 181 16.77 -16.02 15.07
N ASP A 182 17.54 -17.09 15.24
CA ASP A 182 17.14 -18.47 14.95
C ASP A 182 15.93 -18.90 15.79
N THR A 183 15.91 -18.49 17.07
CA THR A 183 14.79 -18.73 17.98
C THR A 183 13.54 -17.95 17.54
N LEU A 184 13.69 -16.64 17.27
CA LEU A 184 12.59 -15.76 16.90
C LEU A 184 12.02 -16.06 15.50
N ALA A 185 12.84 -16.50 14.56
CA ALA A 185 12.42 -16.94 13.23
C ALA A 185 11.52 -18.20 13.29
N ASN A 186 11.62 -18.98 14.37
CA ASN A 186 10.77 -20.14 14.63
C ASN A 186 9.48 -19.80 15.41
N SER A 187 9.25 -18.52 15.76
CA SER A 187 8.06 -18.07 16.47
C SER A 187 6.76 -18.42 15.73
N ASN A 188 5.69 -18.67 16.48
CA ASN A 188 4.34 -18.83 15.94
C ASN A 188 3.73 -17.47 15.52
N ASP A 189 4.28 -16.36 16.00
CA ASP A 189 3.88 -15.03 15.54
C ASP A 189 4.58 -14.72 14.21
N LEU A 190 3.79 -14.69 13.13
CA LEU A 190 4.29 -14.43 11.77
C LEU A 190 5.00 -13.08 11.65
N GLY A 191 4.59 -12.06 12.43
CA GLY A 191 5.25 -10.76 12.42
C GLY A 191 6.65 -10.83 13.03
N ILE A 192 6.79 -11.52 14.16
CA ILE A 192 8.10 -11.77 14.80
C ILE A 192 8.99 -12.61 13.89
N ALA A 193 8.45 -13.71 13.34
CA ALA A 193 9.20 -14.59 12.47
C ALA A 193 9.67 -13.88 11.19
N LEU A 194 8.81 -13.06 10.58
CA LEU A 194 9.16 -12.30 9.37
C LEU A 194 10.25 -11.25 9.66
N GLU A 195 10.14 -10.49 10.75
CA GLU A 195 11.14 -9.49 11.11
C GLU A 195 12.48 -10.12 11.49
N ALA A 196 12.47 -11.31 12.13
CA ALA A 196 13.67 -12.10 12.34
C ALA A 196 14.30 -12.55 11.00
N VAL A 197 13.51 -13.09 10.06
CA VAL A 197 13.99 -13.47 8.72
C VAL A 197 14.57 -12.28 7.93
N ARG A 198 14.05 -11.07 8.13
CA ARG A 198 14.55 -9.85 7.48
C ARG A 198 15.82 -9.29 8.10
N ASN A 199 16.15 -9.64 9.33
CA ASN A 199 17.32 -9.11 10.01
C ASN A 199 18.61 -9.53 9.29
N PRO A 200 19.52 -8.60 8.95
CA PRO A 200 20.72 -8.91 8.15
C PRO A 200 21.70 -9.89 8.80
N ASN A 201 21.61 -10.11 10.12
CA ASN A 201 22.43 -11.09 10.84
C ASN A 201 21.82 -12.50 10.86
N THR A 202 20.62 -12.70 10.32
CA THR A 202 20.02 -14.03 10.22
C THR A 202 20.83 -14.88 9.27
N THR A 203 21.18 -16.10 9.70
CA THR A 203 22.14 -16.94 8.96
C THR A 203 21.46 -17.72 7.86
N GLY A 204 22.25 -18.18 6.89
CA GLY A 204 21.74 -19.01 5.79
C GLY A 204 21.10 -20.30 6.28
N GLU A 205 21.63 -20.89 7.36
CA GLU A 205 21.08 -22.09 7.98
C GLU A 205 19.68 -21.85 8.55
N THR A 206 19.48 -20.73 9.27
CA THR A 206 18.16 -20.33 9.78
C THR A 206 17.17 -20.11 8.64
N LEU A 207 17.58 -19.39 7.59
CA LEU A 207 16.71 -19.11 6.43
C LEU A 207 16.31 -20.39 5.69
N ALA A 208 17.26 -21.32 5.48
CA ALA A 208 16.99 -22.62 4.88
C ALA A 208 16.04 -23.47 5.75
N ARG A 209 16.25 -23.47 7.07
CA ARG A 209 15.35 -24.17 8.01
C ARG A 209 13.95 -23.58 7.97
N VAL A 210 13.81 -22.26 8.02
CA VAL A 210 12.51 -21.57 7.90
C VAL A 210 11.81 -21.96 6.60
N TYR A 211 12.51 -21.89 5.46
CA TYR A 211 11.94 -22.23 4.16
C TYR A 211 11.44 -23.68 4.09
N ARG A 212 12.19 -24.63 4.66
CA ARG A 212 11.87 -26.06 4.58
C ARG A 212 10.82 -26.53 5.59
N THR A 213 10.74 -25.89 6.75
CA THR A 213 9.92 -26.38 7.88
C THR A 213 8.62 -25.61 8.07
N LYS A 214 8.52 -24.37 7.59
CA LYS A 214 7.36 -23.51 7.81
C LYS A 214 6.52 -23.36 6.56
N SER A 215 5.21 -23.49 6.73
CA SER A 215 4.23 -23.08 5.71
C SER A 215 3.82 -21.64 5.99
N TYR A 216 4.57 -20.69 5.42
CA TYR A 216 4.28 -19.27 5.54
C TYR A 216 3.59 -18.70 4.30
N PRO A 217 2.85 -17.57 4.44
CA PRO A 217 2.28 -16.90 3.29
C PRO A 217 3.38 -16.38 2.35
N ASP A 218 3.04 -16.22 1.08
CA ASP A 218 4.02 -15.96 0.02
C ASP A 218 4.86 -14.69 0.22
N TYR A 219 4.41 -13.71 1.02
CA TYR A 219 5.21 -12.53 1.33
C TYR A 219 6.52 -12.85 2.08
N PHE A 220 6.64 -14.02 2.72
CA PHE A 220 7.93 -14.50 3.25
C PHE A 220 8.93 -14.81 2.15
N PHE A 221 8.48 -15.23 0.96
CA PHE A 221 9.35 -15.51 -0.16
C PHE A 221 10.06 -14.26 -0.65
N GLN A 222 9.40 -13.10 -0.61
CA GLN A 222 10.08 -11.84 -0.87
C GLN A 222 11.22 -11.59 0.12
N ALA A 223 11.00 -11.82 1.41
CA ALA A 223 12.04 -11.64 2.43
C ALA A 223 13.22 -12.59 2.18
N LEU A 224 12.96 -13.87 1.90
CA LEU A 224 13.99 -14.85 1.57
C LEU A 224 14.73 -14.51 0.27
N ALA A 225 14.02 -14.16 -0.80
CA ALA A 225 14.62 -13.78 -2.08
C ALA A 225 15.49 -12.53 -1.97
N ALA A 226 15.14 -11.58 -1.10
CA ALA A 226 15.89 -10.34 -0.88
C ALA A 226 17.07 -10.50 0.08
N HIS A 227 17.08 -11.55 0.92
CA HIS A 227 18.05 -11.66 2.00
C HIS A 227 19.41 -12.14 1.49
N ARG A 228 20.47 -11.36 1.75
CA ARG A 228 21.83 -11.62 1.25
C ARG A 228 22.44 -12.94 1.73
N ASN A 229 22.03 -13.44 2.89
CA ASN A 229 22.50 -14.73 3.42
C ASN A 229 21.64 -15.92 2.97
N THR A 230 20.60 -15.72 2.14
CA THR A 230 19.79 -16.84 1.67
C THR A 230 20.65 -17.77 0.81
N PRO A 231 20.72 -19.07 1.13
CA PRO A 231 21.57 -19.98 0.39
C PRO A 231 21.16 -20.12 -1.09
N PRO A 232 22.12 -20.24 -2.03
CA PRO A 232 21.84 -20.33 -3.46
C PRO A 232 20.86 -21.45 -3.84
N GLU A 233 20.89 -22.59 -3.15
CA GLU A 233 19.97 -23.70 -3.35
C GLU A 233 18.52 -23.34 -3.02
N ILE A 234 18.31 -22.58 -1.94
CA ILE A 234 16.97 -22.08 -1.57
C ILE A 234 16.50 -21.06 -2.60
N LEU A 235 17.39 -20.21 -3.13
CA LEU A 235 17.05 -19.28 -4.21
C LEU A 235 16.64 -20.02 -5.49
N ARG A 236 17.30 -21.14 -5.84
CA ARG A 236 16.87 -21.98 -6.98
C ARG A 236 15.49 -22.58 -6.78
N GLU A 237 15.27 -23.20 -5.63
CA GLU A 237 13.97 -23.80 -5.29
C GLU A 237 12.87 -22.74 -5.32
N LEU A 238 13.13 -21.56 -4.74
CA LEU A 238 12.17 -20.48 -4.68
C LEU A 238 11.86 -19.86 -6.06
N TYR A 239 12.87 -19.68 -6.92
CA TYR A 239 12.69 -19.08 -8.25
C TYR A 239 11.84 -19.96 -9.18
N HIS A 240 11.96 -21.29 -9.06
CA HIS A 240 11.22 -22.25 -9.90
C HIS A 240 9.86 -22.65 -9.33
N ARG A 241 9.47 -22.13 -8.16
CA ARG A 241 8.12 -22.36 -7.64
C ARG A 241 7.07 -21.75 -8.57
N PRO A 242 5.87 -22.34 -8.63
CA PRO A 242 4.74 -21.75 -9.36
C PRO A 242 4.54 -20.30 -8.94
N ARG A 243 4.48 -19.41 -9.92
CA ARG A 243 4.40 -17.96 -9.70
C ARG A 243 3.07 -17.60 -9.03
N THR A 244 3.12 -17.36 -7.72
CA THR A 244 2.00 -16.81 -6.96
C THR A 244 2.13 -15.30 -6.73
N ILE A 245 3.36 -14.77 -6.80
CA ILE A 245 3.67 -13.34 -6.66
C ILE A 245 4.27 -12.81 -7.96
N THR A 246 3.73 -11.69 -8.44
CA THR A 246 4.30 -10.91 -9.55
C THR A 246 5.44 -10.02 -9.05
N GLY A 247 6.54 -9.93 -9.81
CA GLY A 247 7.65 -9.03 -9.52
C GLY A 247 8.64 -9.55 -8.46
N LEU A 248 8.64 -10.86 -8.18
CA LEU A 248 9.62 -11.46 -7.25
C LEU A 248 11.05 -11.39 -7.82
N GLU A 249 11.18 -11.29 -9.15
CA GLU A 249 12.44 -11.19 -9.89
C GLU A 249 13.31 -10.02 -9.46
N ILE A 250 12.73 -8.90 -8.99
CA ILE A 250 13.52 -7.75 -8.53
C ILE A 250 14.40 -8.13 -7.33
N TRP A 251 13.91 -9.00 -6.46
CA TRP A 251 14.62 -9.43 -5.26
C TRP A 251 15.74 -10.39 -5.60
N PHE A 252 15.51 -11.35 -6.50
CA PHE A 252 16.56 -12.20 -7.03
C PHE A 252 17.62 -11.39 -7.80
N ALA A 253 17.18 -10.45 -8.64
CA ALA A 253 18.06 -9.61 -9.43
C ALA A 253 18.98 -8.74 -8.55
N GLY A 254 18.51 -8.26 -7.40
CA GLY A 254 19.31 -7.46 -6.47
C GLY A 254 20.09 -8.26 -5.43
N ASN A 255 19.81 -9.56 -5.25
CA ASN A 255 20.46 -10.37 -4.21
C ASN A 255 21.85 -10.85 -4.65
N PRO A 256 22.92 -10.54 -3.89
CA PRO A 256 24.29 -10.93 -4.23
C PRO A 256 24.53 -12.45 -4.23
N SER A 257 23.68 -13.22 -3.56
CA SER A 257 23.79 -14.68 -3.46
C SER A 257 23.00 -15.42 -4.54
N THR A 258 22.30 -14.70 -5.42
CA THR A 258 21.52 -15.30 -6.51
C THR A 258 22.43 -16.03 -7.50
N PRO A 259 22.16 -17.32 -7.78
CA PRO A 259 22.89 -18.07 -8.79
C PRO A 259 22.93 -17.39 -10.16
N LYS A 260 24.07 -17.49 -10.84
CA LYS A 260 24.32 -16.83 -12.14
C LYS A 260 23.33 -17.28 -13.21
N GLU A 261 22.92 -18.54 -13.20
CA GLU A 261 21.93 -19.10 -14.11
C GLU A 261 20.59 -18.37 -14.01
N ILE A 262 20.13 -18.06 -12.78
CA ILE A 262 18.90 -17.30 -12.52
C ILE A 262 19.06 -15.86 -12.99
N LEU A 263 20.17 -15.19 -12.65
CA LEU A 263 20.42 -13.82 -13.10
C LEU A 263 20.40 -13.71 -14.62
N THR A 264 20.99 -14.69 -15.31
CA THR A 264 21.04 -14.75 -16.79
C THR A 264 19.65 -14.94 -17.38
N GLU A 265 18.83 -15.80 -16.78
CA GLU A 265 17.44 -16.00 -17.20
C GLU A 265 16.61 -14.72 -17.04
N ILE A 266 16.73 -14.05 -15.88
CA ILE A 266 16.07 -12.76 -15.62
C ILE A 266 16.53 -11.72 -16.65
N ALA A 267 17.84 -11.60 -16.91
CA ALA A 267 18.37 -10.63 -17.87
C ALA A 267 17.81 -10.80 -19.30
N ARG A 268 17.60 -12.06 -19.72
CA ARG A 268 17.05 -12.40 -21.04
C ARG A 268 15.56 -12.16 -21.17
N THR A 269 14.81 -12.20 -20.07
CA THR A 269 13.34 -12.23 -20.09
C THR A 269 12.70 -10.95 -19.55
N THR A 270 13.41 -10.21 -18.69
CA THR A 270 12.86 -9.04 -17.99
C THR A 270 12.42 -7.93 -18.93
N ASN A 271 11.30 -7.29 -18.56
CA ASN A 271 10.76 -6.09 -19.18
C ASN A 271 10.63 -4.92 -18.20
N GLU A 272 10.88 -5.18 -16.92
CA GLU A 272 10.64 -4.22 -15.87
C GLU A 272 11.92 -3.42 -15.62
N ARG A 273 11.84 -2.10 -15.77
CA ARG A 273 12.95 -1.17 -15.47
C ARG A 273 13.52 -1.40 -14.07
N ALA A 274 12.65 -1.65 -13.09
CA ALA A 274 13.07 -1.92 -11.72
C ALA A 274 13.94 -3.20 -11.60
N VAL A 275 13.59 -4.26 -12.32
CA VAL A 275 14.36 -5.51 -12.34
C VAL A 275 15.69 -5.32 -13.08
N ALA A 276 15.69 -4.61 -14.20
CA ALA A 276 16.92 -4.29 -14.93
C ALA A 276 17.89 -3.45 -14.06
N ASN A 277 17.39 -2.43 -13.36
CA ASN A 277 18.18 -1.65 -12.41
C ASN A 277 18.74 -2.49 -11.27
N ALA A 278 17.96 -3.43 -10.74
CA ALA A 278 18.43 -4.36 -9.70
C ALA A 278 19.58 -5.24 -10.21
N LEU A 279 19.49 -5.77 -11.44
CA LEU A 279 20.58 -6.53 -12.07
C LEU A 279 21.85 -5.68 -12.23
N LEU A 280 21.71 -4.42 -12.68
CA LEU A 280 22.83 -3.49 -12.88
C LEU A 280 23.50 -3.07 -11.56
N GLY A 281 22.79 -3.20 -10.44
CA GLY A 281 23.32 -2.97 -9.09
C GLY A 281 23.86 -4.24 -8.41
N ASN A 282 23.73 -5.42 -9.01
CA ASN A 282 24.11 -6.68 -8.37
C ASN A 282 25.64 -6.85 -8.34
N PRO A 283 26.25 -7.19 -7.18
CA PRO A 283 27.69 -7.46 -7.10
C PRO A 283 28.20 -8.61 -7.98
N ALA A 284 27.33 -9.56 -8.37
CA ALA A 284 27.64 -10.66 -9.28
C ALA A 284 27.58 -10.25 -10.76
N LEU A 285 27.27 -8.99 -11.07
CA LEU A 285 27.25 -8.45 -12.42
C LEU A 285 28.61 -8.64 -13.10
N ASN A 286 28.58 -9.20 -14.30
CA ASN A 286 29.75 -9.44 -15.13
C ASN A 286 29.42 -9.12 -16.60
N CYS A 287 30.45 -9.06 -17.44
CA CYS A 287 30.29 -8.71 -18.85
C CYS A 287 29.28 -9.62 -19.59
N GLY A 288 29.23 -10.92 -19.26
CA GLY A 288 28.28 -11.85 -19.87
C GLY A 288 26.83 -11.49 -19.53
N LEU A 289 26.54 -11.26 -18.24
CA LEU A 289 25.21 -10.85 -17.80
C LEU A 289 24.80 -9.47 -18.35
N LEU A 290 25.74 -8.54 -18.40
CA LEU A 290 25.54 -7.20 -18.96
C LEU A 290 25.18 -7.28 -20.46
N THR A 291 25.86 -8.14 -21.20
CA THR A 291 25.62 -8.35 -22.64
C THR A 291 24.24 -8.96 -22.89
N GLU A 292 23.83 -9.94 -22.09
CA GLU A 292 22.49 -10.55 -22.19
C GLU A 292 21.37 -9.55 -21.92
N LEU A 293 21.54 -8.72 -20.87
CA LEU A 293 20.59 -7.65 -20.55
C LEU A 293 20.53 -6.61 -21.68
N ALA A 294 21.69 -6.16 -22.18
CA ALA A 294 21.78 -5.22 -23.28
C ALA A 294 21.10 -5.75 -24.55
N ALA A 295 21.35 -7.00 -24.92
CA ALA A 295 20.73 -7.64 -26.07
C ALA A 295 19.21 -7.81 -25.93
N ASN A 296 18.70 -8.10 -24.72
CA ASN A 296 17.25 -8.14 -24.46
C ASN A 296 16.63 -6.73 -24.59
N LEU A 297 17.23 -5.71 -23.99
CA LEU A 297 16.73 -4.33 -24.05
C LEU A 297 16.75 -3.75 -25.48
N MET A 298 17.81 -4.01 -26.25
CA MET A 298 17.91 -3.57 -27.66
C MET A 298 16.89 -4.26 -28.56
N ARG A 299 16.70 -5.59 -28.41
CA ARG A 299 15.75 -6.36 -29.23
C ARG A 299 14.31 -5.84 -29.13
N ARG A 300 13.92 -5.27 -28.00
CA ARG A 300 12.55 -4.82 -27.77
C ARG A 300 12.26 -3.40 -28.26
N GLN A 301 13.18 -2.76 -29.01
CA GLN A 301 13.02 -1.39 -29.51
C GLN A 301 12.54 -0.41 -28.41
N ASN A 302 13.08 -0.50 -27.19
CA ASN A 302 13.02 0.63 -26.26
C ASN A 302 14.03 1.68 -26.73
N HIS A 303 13.74 2.31 -27.86
CA HIS A 303 14.46 3.44 -28.46
C HIS A 303 14.23 4.76 -27.70
N ASP A 304 13.97 4.67 -26.40
CA ASP A 304 14.04 5.83 -25.54
C ASP A 304 15.54 6.15 -25.44
N ALA A 305 16.02 7.13 -26.21
CA ALA A 305 17.38 7.66 -26.06
C ALA A 305 17.64 8.14 -24.60
N ASP A 306 16.56 8.35 -23.84
CA ASP A 306 16.55 8.71 -22.42
C ASP A 306 16.38 7.50 -21.47
N ASN A 307 16.55 6.26 -21.95
CA ASN A 307 16.49 5.08 -21.10
C ASN A 307 17.68 5.07 -20.10
N PRO A 308 17.44 5.23 -18.79
CA PRO A 308 18.52 5.31 -17.81
C PRO A 308 19.28 4.00 -17.66
N GLU A 309 18.63 2.85 -17.91
CA GLU A 309 19.29 1.54 -17.90
C GLU A 309 20.29 1.40 -19.06
N VAL A 310 19.95 1.88 -20.27
CA VAL A 310 20.86 1.89 -21.42
C VAL A 310 22.07 2.80 -21.16
N ALA A 311 21.84 4.00 -20.61
CA ALA A 311 22.93 4.90 -20.22
C ALA A 311 23.87 4.24 -19.17
N ARG A 312 23.29 3.59 -18.16
CA ARG A 312 24.03 2.84 -17.12
C ARG A 312 24.83 1.68 -17.72
N ILE A 313 24.27 0.93 -18.69
CA ILE A 313 24.97 -0.14 -19.40
C ILE A 313 26.20 0.42 -20.12
N THR A 314 26.04 1.49 -20.90
CA THR A 314 27.15 2.13 -21.63
C THR A 314 28.27 2.58 -20.71
N GLN A 315 27.96 3.05 -19.49
CA GLN A 315 28.96 3.39 -18.47
C GLN A 315 29.68 2.15 -17.90
N LEU A 316 28.98 1.03 -17.75
CA LEU A 316 29.52 -0.19 -17.14
C LEU A 316 30.30 -1.08 -18.12
N VAL A 317 30.04 -0.98 -19.43
CA VAL A 317 30.72 -1.80 -20.45
C VAL A 317 32.24 -1.65 -20.39
N PRO A 318 32.84 -0.44 -20.41
CA PRO A 318 34.31 -0.31 -20.34
C PRO A 318 34.88 -0.90 -19.05
N VAL A 319 34.20 -0.70 -17.92
CA VAL A 319 34.67 -1.15 -16.60
C VAL A 319 34.66 -2.68 -16.47
N LEU A 320 33.61 -3.34 -16.96
CA LEU A 320 33.37 -4.77 -16.74
C LEU A 320 33.80 -5.67 -17.91
N CYS A 321 33.77 -5.16 -19.13
CA CYS A 321 34.08 -5.95 -20.33
C CYS A 321 35.52 -5.77 -20.84
N GLU A 322 36.12 -4.59 -20.72
CA GLU A 322 37.51 -4.37 -21.19
C GLU A 322 38.54 -4.95 -20.23
N ARG A 323 38.24 -5.03 -18.92
CA ARG A 323 39.08 -5.76 -17.94
C ARG A 323 39.34 -7.22 -18.31
N LYS A 324 38.48 -7.83 -19.14
CA LYS A 324 38.60 -9.21 -19.60
C LYS A 324 39.45 -9.37 -20.87
N ALA A 325 39.76 -8.28 -21.57
CA ALA A 325 40.64 -8.31 -22.74
C ALA A 325 42.13 -8.27 -22.36
N ALA A 326 42.45 -7.94 -21.09
CA ALA A 326 43.81 -7.80 -20.56
C ALA A 326 44.25 -8.94 -19.62
N GLN A 327 43.43 -9.99 -19.46
CA GLN A 327 43.73 -11.22 -18.72
C GLN A 327 43.58 -12.41 -19.65
#